data_AF-A0A3N0X9Z3-F1
#
_entry.id   AF-A0A3N0X9Z3-F1
#
_cell.length_a   1.000
_cell.length_b   1.000
_cell.length_c   1.000
_cell.angle_alpha   90.00
_cell.angle_beta   90.00
_cell.angle_gamma   90.00
#
_symmetry.space_group_name_H-M   'P 1'
#
loop_
_entity.id
_entity.type
_entity.pdbx_description
1 polymer ?
#
loop_
_entity_poly.entity_id
_entity_poly.type
_entity_poly.pdbx_seq_one_letter_code
_entity_poly.pdbx_strand_id
1 'polypeptide(L)'
;MISFFIYSCSAYDKASQYNTFSNEDGFVKYQNDTLGIDMLLYGDFKFANNQEEYNTLSLKDKYPSRKRIIYGLTTDPAYYFNISLVKNGKASKLDTIKDLSCVNGLKSRLAVSKKAPKSDIKFLLDNFKCIK
;
A
#
# COMPACT_ATOMS: atom_id res chain seq x y z
N MET A 1 32.61 18.34 17.36
CA MET A 1 31.84 17.09 17.23
C MET A 1 30.64 17.40 16.35
N ILE A 2 30.72 17.16 15.04
CA ILE A 2 29.62 17.47 14.11
C ILE A 2 28.72 16.24 14.06
N SER A 3 27.60 16.27 14.78
CA SER A 3 26.54 15.26 14.65
C SER A 3 25.91 15.39 13.28
N PHE A 4 26.33 14.53 12.35
CA PHE A 4 25.57 14.23 11.15
C PHE A 4 24.30 13.47 11.56
N PHE A 5 23.22 14.20 11.83
CA PHE A 5 21.88 13.62 11.78
C PHE A 5 21.61 13.26 10.32
N ILE A 6 21.91 12.00 9.97
CA ILE A 6 21.51 11.43 8.69
C ILE A 6 19.99 11.30 8.75
N TYR A 7 19.28 12.35 8.31
CA TYR A 7 17.84 12.29 8.07
C TYR A 7 17.63 11.32 6.92
N SER A 8 17.57 10.02 7.23
CA SER A 8 17.18 8.99 6.29
C SER A 8 15.75 9.29 5.84
N CYS A 9 15.61 9.86 4.64
CA CYS A 9 14.32 10.06 4.00
C CYS A 9 13.78 8.67 3.63
N SER A 10 12.98 8.08 4.53
CA SER A 10 12.32 6.81 4.25
C SER A 10 11.32 6.95 3.10
N ALA A 11 11.30 5.95 2.21
CA ALA A 11 10.27 5.85 1.18
C ALA A 11 8.90 5.45 1.75
N TYR A 12 8.85 4.99 3.01
CA TYR A 12 7.62 4.73 3.75
C TYR A 12 7.25 5.96 4.61
N ASP A 13 5.95 6.24 4.70
CA ASP A 13 5.44 7.25 5.62
C ASP A 13 5.32 6.69 7.03
N LYS A 14 5.34 7.58 8.04
CA LYS A 14 5.20 7.19 9.45
C LYS A 14 3.87 6.48 9.72
N ALA A 15 2.83 6.79 8.96
CA ALA A 15 1.54 6.12 9.07
C ALA A 15 1.64 4.59 8.82
N SER A 16 2.67 4.08 8.12
CA SER A 16 2.89 2.64 7.94
C SER A 16 3.05 1.85 9.24
N GLN A 17 3.51 2.50 10.33
CA GLN A 17 3.68 1.86 11.64
C GLN A 17 2.35 1.51 12.32
N TYR A 18 1.23 2.02 11.80
CA TYR A 18 -0.12 1.82 12.34
C TYR A 18 -0.94 0.88 11.47
N ASN A 19 -0.28 0.11 10.61
CA ASN A 19 -0.93 -0.96 9.86
C ASN A 19 -1.25 -2.12 10.80
N THR A 20 -2.48 -2.58 10.79
CA THR A 20 -2.90 -3.79 11.50
C THR A 20 -3.50 -4.79 10.52
N PHE A 21 -3.35 -6.07 10.84
CA PHE A 21 -3.83 -7.17 10.03
C PHE A 21 -4.61 -8.15 10.91
N SER A 22 -5.77 -8.58 10.44
CA SER A 22 -6.61 -9.60 11.07
C SER A 22 -7.27 -10.48 10.01
N ASN A 23 -8.06 -11.47 10.44
CA ASN A 23 -8.83 -12.31 9.53
C ASN A 23 -10.31 -11.90 9.59
N GLU A 24 -10.95 -11.75 8.43
CA GLU A 24 -12.38 -11.48 8.30
C GLU A 24 -12.94 -12.30 7.14
N ASP A 25 -13.88 -13.22 7.42
CA ASP A 25 -14.59 -14.04 6.43
C ASP A 25 -13.69 -14.76 5.40
N GLY A 26 -12.52 -15.24 5.85
CA GLY A 26 -11.56 -15.93 4.99
C GLY A 26 -10.63 -15.01 4.19
N PHE A 27 -10.73 -13.69 4.40
CA PHE A 27 -9.83 -12.68 3.85
C PHE A 27 -8.89 -12.13 4.92
N VAL A 28 -7.81 -11.48 4.48
CA VAL A 28 -6.97 -10.66 5.35
C VAL A 28 -7.57 -9.28 5.43
N LYS A 29 -7.99 -8.87 6.62
CA LYS A 29 -8.42 -7.49 6.88
C LYS A 29 -7.21 -6.64 7.21
N TYR A 30 -6.97 -5.62 6.40
CA TYR A 30 -5.98 -4.58 6.61
C TYR A 30 -6.64 -3.31 7.11
N GLN A 31 -6.10 -2.72 8.18
CA GLN A 31 -6.54 -1.42 8.67
C GLN A 31 -5.35 -0.49 8.89
N ASN A 32 -5.61 0.81 8.78
CA ASN A 32 -4.69 1.84 9.22
C ASN A 32 -5.47 2.92 9.97
N ASP A 33 -5.39 2.89 11.30
CA ASP A 33 -6.18 3.76 12.18
C ASP A 33 -5.80 5.24 12.02
N THR A 34 -4.52 5.51 11.76
CA THR A 34 -4.04 6.89 11.56
C THR A 34 -4.64 7.53 10.32
N LEU A 35 -4.85 6.74 9.27
CA LEU A 35 -5.44 7.21 8.01
C LEU A 35 -6.94 6.94 7.92
N GLY A 36 -7.52 6.20 8.87
CA GLY A 36 -8.91 5.75 8.85
C GLY A 36 -9.24 4.88 7.65
N ILE A 37 -8.33 3.97 7.26
CA ILE A 37 -8.50 3.07 6.11
C ILE A 37 -8.86 1.67 6.59
N ASP A 38 -9.78 1.03 5.87
CA ASP A 38 -10.11 -0.39 5.98
C ASP A 38 -10.09 -1.02 4.58
N MET A 39 -9.59 -2.25 4.48
CA MET A 39 -9.50 -2.99 3.22
C MET A 39 -9.42 -4.50 3.45
N LEU A 40 -10.23 -5.25 2.71
CA LEU A 40 -10.06 -6.70 2.57
C LEU A 40 -9.04 -7.02 1.47
N LEU A 41 -8.15 -7.96 1.78
CA LEU A 41 -7.05 -8.43 0.94
C LEU A 41 -7.09 -9.95 0.83
N TYR A 42 -6.55 -10.47 -0.27
CA TYR A 42 -6.31 -11.91 -0.40
C TYR A 42 -5.17 -12.36 0.53
N GLY A 43 -5.21 -13.63 0.96
CA GLY A 43 -4.24 -14.20 1.91
C GLY A 43 -2.89 -14.58 1.29
N ASP A 44 -2.77 -14.53 -0.04
CA ASP A 44 -1.57 -14.89 -0.80
C ASP A 44 -0.58 -13.73 -0.98
N PHE A 45 -0.95 -12.52 -0.55
CA PHE A 45 -0.05 -11.38 -0.56
C PHE A 45 1.07 -11.51 0.47
N LYS A 46 2.29 -11.23 0.02
CA LYS A 46 3.41 -10.89 0.89
C LYS A 46 3.43 -9.37 1.08
N PHE A 47 3.36 -8.94 2.33
CA PHE A 47 3.29 -7.52 2.67
C PHE A 47 4.66 -6.94 3.01
N ALA A 48 4.81 -5.64 2.73
CA ALA A 48 5.88 -4.82 3.24
C ALA A 48 5.32 -3.53 3.84
N ASN A 49 5.59 -3.33 5.12
CA ASN A 49 5.20 -2.18 5.95
C ASN A 49 6.35 -1.19 6.14
N ASN A 50 7.56 -1.59 5.76
CA ASN A 50 8.74 -0.74 5.85
C ASN A 50 9.72 -1.03 4.70
N GLN A 51 10.79 -0.24 4.65
CA GLN A 51 11.77 -0.34 3.57
C GLN A 51 12.57 -1.65 3.62
N GLU A 52 12.80 -2.21 4.81
CA GLU A 52 13.53 -3.47 4.97
C GLU A 52 12.74 -4.64 4.39
N GLU A 53 11.48 -4.79 4.82
CA GLU A 53 10.54 -5.78 4.26
C GLU A 53 10.38 -5.60 2.74
N TYR A 54 10.28 -4.36 2.26
CA TYR A 54 10.19 -4.11 0.83
C TYR A 54 11.42 -4.59 0.06
N ASN A 55 12.61 -4.49 0.66
CA ASN A 55 13.85 -4.92 0.05
C ASN A 55 14.00 -6.45 0.00
N THR A 56 13.34 -7.19 0.91
CA THR A 56 13.35 -8.66 0.90
C THR A 56 12.40 -9.24 -0.16
N LEU A 57 11.41 -8.47 -0.62
CA LEU A 57 10.55 -8.85 -1.73
C LEU A 57 11.35 -8.83 -3.04
N SER A 58 11.54 -10.01 -3.65
CA SER A 58 12.25 -10.16 -4.93
C SER A 58 11.41 -9.66 -6.11
N LEU A 59 11.36 -8.34 -6.25
CA LEU A 59 10.65 -7.65 -7.32
C LEU A 59 11.57 -7.45 -8.52
N LYS A 60 11.21 -8.05 -9.67
CA LYS A 60 11.82 -7.66 -10.97
C LYS A 60 11.52 -6.19 -11.30
N ASP A 61 10.31 -5.73 -10.96
CA ASP A 61 9.85 -4.36 -11.19
C ASP A 61 9.61 -3.66 -9.83
N LYS A 62 10.59 -2.90 -9.33
CA LYS A 62 10.39 -2.11 -8.10
C LYS A 62 9.38 -0.99 -8.37
N TYR A 63 8.31 -0.90 -7.56
CA TYR A 63 7.37 0.22 -7.62
C TYR A 63 8.01 1.50 -7.06
N PRO A 64 8.27 2.54 -7.88
CA PRO A 64 8.94 3.74 -7.41
C PRO A 64 7.93 4.69 -6.74
N SER A 65 7.51 4.34 -5.52
CA SER A 65 6.67 5.21 -4.70
C SER A 65 7.42 5.75 -3.49
N ARG A 66 7.16 7.02 -3.17
CA ARG A 66 7.55 7.65 -1.91
C ARG A 66 6.29 7.78 -1.07
N LYS A 67 6.45 7.81 0.26
CA LYS A 67 5.33 7.88 1.21
C LYS A 67 4.40 6.66 1.13
N ARG A 68 4.98 5.47 0.93
CA ARG A 68 4.25 4.21 1.02
C ARG A 68 3.72 4.00 2.43
N ILE A 69 2.51 3.48 2.51
CA ILE A 69 1.90 3.01 3.75
C ILE A 69 2.05 1.50 3.84
N ILE A 70 1.72 0.80 2.76
CA ILE A 70 1.86 -0.65 2.62
C ILE A 70 2.07 -0.99 1.16
N TYR A 71 2.85 -2.05 0.92
CA TYR A 71 3.00 -2.69 -0.37
C TYR A 71 2.65 -4.18 -0.24
N GLY A 72 1.99 -4.74 -1.25
CA GLY A 72 1.67 -6.17 -1.31
C GLY A 72 2.04 -6.78 -2.65
N LEU A 73 2.56 -8.01 -2.64
CA LEU A 73 2.99 -8.76 -3.82
C LEU A 73 2.46 -10.20 -3.77
N THR A 74 1.89 -10.68 -4.87
CA THR A 74 1.57 -12.10 -5.11
C THR A 74 2.63 -12.74 -6.03
N THR A 75 2.68 -14.08 -6.05
CA THR A 75 3.59 -14.84 -6.93
C THR A 75 2.91 -15.53 -8.10
N ASP A 76 1.61 -15.84 -8.02
CA ASP A 76 0.87 -16.52 -9.09
C ASP A 76 -0.64 -16.19 -9.07
N PRO A 77 -1.16 -15.40 -10.04
CA PRO A 77 -0.39 -14.60 -10.99
C PRO A 77 0.41 -13.52 -10.24
N ALA A 78 1.63 -13.24 -10.68
CA ALA A 78 2.47 -12.23 -10.02
C ALA A 78 2.00 -10.80 -10.32
N TYR A 79 1.47 -10.11 -9.31
CA TYR A 79 1.12 -8.69 -9.38
C TYR A 79 1.25 -8.02 -8.01
N TYR A 80 1.10 -6.70 -7.98
CA TYR A 80 1.22 -5.92 -6.74
C TYR A 80 0.08 -4.93 -6.54
N PHE A 81 -0.06 -4.52 -5.28
CA PHE A 81 -0.72 -3.26 -4.92
C PHE A 81 0.20 -2.40 -4.05
N ASN A 82 -0.11 -1.10 -4.01
CA ASN A 82 0.55 -0.13 -3.17
C ASN A 82 -0.47 0.88 -2.62
N ILE A 83 -0.48 1.08 -1.30
CA ILE A 83 -1.16 2.21 -0.67
C ILE A 83 -0.10 3.26 -0.31
N SER A 84 -0.33 4.51 -0.68
CA SER A 84 0.58 5.63 -0.38
C SER A 84 -0.19 6.92 -0.17
N LEU A 85 0.39 7.88 0.55
CA LEU A 85 -0.13 9.23 0.58
C LEU A 85 0.05 9.90 -0.79
N VAL A 86 -0.98 10.59 -1.26
CA VAL A 86 -0.91 11.39 -2.49
C VAL A 86 -0.04 12.62 -2.22
N LYS A 87 1.18 12.61 -2.75
CA LYS A 87 1.93 13.83 -3.06
C LYS A 87 1.97 14.00 -4.57
N ASN A 88 1.93 15.24 -5.04
CA ASN A 88 1.98 15.62 -6.45
C ASN A 88 2.87 14.65 -7.27
N GLY A 89 2.22 13.87 -8.13
CA GLY A 89 2.83 12.78 -8.88
C GLY A 89 1.79 12.18 -9.81
N LYS A 90 2.16 11.99 -11.08
CA LYS A 90 1.26 11.42 -12.09
C LYS A 90 1.03 9.94 -11.77
N ALA A 91 -0.22 9.52 -11.95
CA ALA A 91 -0.60 8.13 -12.02
C ALA A 91 0.34 7.36 -12.97
N SER A 92 0.87 6.22 -12.53
CA SER A 92 1.55 5.30 -13.43
C SER A 92 0.56 4.82 -14.49
N LYS A 93 0.96 4.81 -15.76
CA LYS A 93 0.13 4.24 -16.84
C LYS A 93 -0.08 2.72 -16.66
N LEU A 94 0.75 2.08 -15.84
CA LEU A 94 0.75 0.64 -15.59
C LEU A 94 -0.23 0.22 -14.48
N ASP A 95 -0.88 1.18 -13.81
CA ASP A 95 -1.69 0.91 -12.63
C ASP A 95 -3.15 1.32 -12.85
N THR A 96 -4.05 0.62 -12.17
CA THR A 96 -5.40 1.08 -11.88
C THR A 96 -5.40 1.73 -10.51
N ILE A 97 -6.03 2.89 -10.38
CA ILE A 97 -5.86 3.75 -9.21
C ILE A 97 -7.22 4.11 -8.61
N LYS A 98 -7.31 4.12 -7.28
CA LYS A 98 -8.39 4.73 -6.51
C LYS A 98 -7.80 5.60 -5.40
N ASP A 99 -8.28 6.83 -5.32
CA ASP A 99 -7.91 7.76 -4.26
C ASP A 99 -9.06 7.86 -3.23
N LEU A 100 -8.72 7.97 -1.95
CA LEU A 100 -9.64 8.21 -0.85
C LEU A 100 -9.12 9.34 0.05
N SER A 101 -10.03 9.98 0.78
CA SER A 101 -9.72 10.96 1.81
C SER A 101 -10.59 10.66 3.02
N CYS A 102 -10.05 9.96 4.01
CA CYS A 102 -10.82 9.46 5.14
C CYS A 102 -10.70 10.36 6.36
N VAL A 103 -9.48 10.56 6.87
CA VAL A 103 -9.22 11.35 8.07
C VAL A 103 -8.36 12.58 7.76
N ASN A 104 -8.71 13.73 8.34
CA ASN A 104 -7.96 14.99 8.28
C ASN A 104 -7.62 15.50 6.87
N GLY A 105 -8.41 15.14 5.86
CA GLY A 105 -8.20 15.57 4.47
C GLY A 105 -6.96 14.97 3.80
N LEU A 106 -6.27 14.02 4.46
CA LEU A 106 -5.13 13.33 3.88
C LEU A 106 -5.62 12.38 2.78
N LYS A 107 -5.18 12.65 1.56
CA LYS A 107 -5.48 11.78 0.42
C LYS A 107 -4.56 10.58 0.39
N SER A 108 -5.14 9.40 0.41
CA SER A 108 -4.48 8.12 0.25
C SER A 108 -4.82 7.54 -1.12
N ARG A 109 -3.86 6.88 -1.74
CA ARG A 109 -3.98 6.27 -3.07
C ARG A 109 -3.70 4.79 -2.98
N LEU A 110 -4.64 3.99 -3.45
CA LEU A 110 -4.43 2.60 -3.83
C LEU A 110 -4.07 2.56 -5.31
N ALA A 111 -2.91 1.97 -5.63
CA ALA A 111 -2.49 1.62 -6.98
C ALA A 111 -2.37 0.11 -7.09
N VAL A 112 -3.04 -0.50 -8.06
CA VAL A 112 -2.98 -1.94 -8.36
C VAL A 112 -2.40 -2.12 -9.75
N SER A 113 -1.40 -3.00 -9.90
CA SER A 113 -0.82 -3.28 -11.21
C SER A 113 -1.87 -3.80 -12.20
N LYS A 114 -1.87 -3.29 -13.44
CA LYS A 114 -2.72 -3.80 -14.52
C LYS A 114 -2.40 -5.23 -14.96
N LYS A 115 -1.32 -5.83 -14.44
CA LYS A 115 -1.02 -7.27 -14.60
C LYS A 115 -1.97 -8.14 -13.78
N ALA A 116 -2.61 -7.60 -12.75
CA ALA A 116 -3.55 -8.31 -11.90
C ALA A 116 -4.81 -8.74 -12.70
N PRO A 117 -5.45 -9.88 -12.34
CA PRO A 117 -6.75 -10.24 -12.88
C PRO A 117 -7.77 -9.11 -12.66
N LYS A 118 -8.68 -8.91 -13.63
CA LYS A 118 -9.68 -7.83 -13.53
C LYS A 118 -10.59 -7.97 -12.31
N SER A 119 -10.89 -9.21 -11.91
CA SER A 119 -11.62 -9.54 -10.68
C SER A 119 -10.91 -8.99 -9.45
N ASP A 120 -9.61 -9.20 -9.36
CA ASP A 120 -8.78 -8.85 -8.21
C ASP A 120 -8.61 -7.35 -8.12
N ILE A 121 -8.38 -6.68 -9.26
CA ILE A 121 -8.38 -5.22 -9.34
C ILE A 121 -9.71 -4.67 -8.80
N LYS A 122 -10.84 -5.18 -9.28
CA LYS A 122 -12.15 -4.74 -8.83
C LYS A 122 -12.35 -4.99 -7.34
N PHE A 123 -12.00 -6.18 -6.85
CA PHE A 123 -12.11 -6.55 -5.45
C PHE A 123 -11.32 -5.61 -4.54
N LEU A 124 -10.04 -5.35 -4.87
CA LEU A 124 -9.18 -4.47 -4.09
C LEU A 124 -9.71 -3.03 -4.09
N LEU A 125 -10.09 -2.50 -5.26
CA LEU A 125 -10.62 -1.15 -5.35
C LEU A 125 -11.96 -1.00 -4.63
N ASP A 126 -12.85 -1.99 -4.70
CA ASP A 126 -14.15 -1.94 -4.03
C ASP A 126 -14.00 -2.00 -2.51
N ASN A 127 -13.02 -2.77 -2.00
CA ASN A 127 -12.78 -2.93 -0.57
C ASN A 127 -11.88 -1.87 0.04
N PHE A 128 -11.13 -1.10 -0.74
CA PHE A 128 -10.43 0.08 -0.25
C PHE A 128 -11.45 1.15 0.16
N LYS A 129 -11.66 1.32 1.47
CA LYS A 129 -12.70 2.17 2.07
C LYS A 129 -12.16 2.95 3.26
N CYS A 130 -12.93 3.96 3.68
CA CYS A 130 -12.73 4.58 4.97
C CYS A 130 -13.39 3.73 6.06
N ILE A 131 -12.78 3.70 7.24
CA ILE A 131 -13.41 3.15 8.46
C ILE A 131 -14.71 3.92 8.70
N LYS A 132 -15.77 3.20 9.07
CA LYS A 132 -17.07 3.78 9.44
C LYS A 132 -17.09 4.19 10.90
#